data_AF-A0A349XYK1-F1
#
_entry.id   AF-A0A349XYK1-F1
#
_cell.length_a   1.000
_cell.length_b   1.000
_cell.length_c   1.000
_cell.angle_alpha   90.00
_cell.angle_beta   90.00
_cell.angle_gamma   90.00
#
_symmetry.space_group_name_H-M   'P 1'
#
loop_
_entity.id
_entity.type
_entity.pdbx_description
1 polymer ?
#
loop_
_entity_poly.entity_id
_entity_poly.type
_entity_poly.pdbx_seq_one_letter_code
_entity_poly.pdbx_strand_id
1 'polypeptide(L)'
;MKRFFAWGALIFGLLYFALPLIGMTNFSLKMRRGEYSFDAYAKVLGDPRFQETFSYSVVMALFTIIFGVLLVVPTAYWVRLKLPGLRPYIEFIT
;
A
#
# COMPACT_ATOMS: atom_id res chain seq x y z
N MET A 1 -26.83 -23.68 -4.75
CA MET A 1 -27.31 -22.41 -4.17
C MET A 1 -26.20 -21.60 -3.49
N LYS A 2 -25.46 -22.12 -2.50
CA LYS A 2 -24.39 -21.36 -1.80
C LYS A 2 -23.29 -20.77 -2.71
N ARG A 3 -22.85 -21.50 -3.75
CA ARG A 3 -21.84 -21.00 -4.72
C ARG A 3 -22.33 -19.76 -5.49
N PHE A 4 -23.60 -19.71 -5.87
CA PHE A 4 -24.15 -18.57 -6.62
C PHE A 4 -24.11 -17.28 -5.79
N PHE A 5 -24.52 -17.35 -4.52
CA PHE A 5 -24.41 -16.21 -3.59
C PHE A 5 -22.96 -15.82 -3.31
N ALA A 6 -22.05 -16.79 -3.18
CA ALA A 6 -20.62 -16.50 -2.99
C ALA A 6 -20.01 -15.76 -4.19
N TRP A 7 -20.31 -16.19 -5.42
CA TRP A 7 -19.88 -15.49 -6.63
C TRP A 7 -20.53 -14.11 -6.76
N GLY A 8 -21.81 -13.98 -6.42
CA GLY A 8 -22.50 -12.69 -6.38
C GLY A 8 -21.82 -11.71 -5.40
N ALA A 9 -21.51 -12.16 -4.19
CA ALA A 9 -20.80 -11.35 -3.19
C ALA A 9 -19.38 -10.96 -3.63
N LEU A 10 -18.65 -11.88 -4.26
CA LEU A 10 -17.32 -11.61 -4.81
C LEU A 10 -17.38 -10.54 -5.91
N ILE A 11 -18.25 -10.71 -6.91
CA ILE A 11 -18.41 -9.76 -8.01
C ILE A 11 -18.84 -8.39 -7.47
N PHE A 12 -19.75 -8.37 -6.51
CA PHE A 12 -20.17 -7.14 -5.85
C PHE A 12 -19.01 -6.42 -5.16
N GLY A 13 -18.23 -7.14 -4.35
CA GLY A 13 -17.03 -6.59 -3.70
C GLY A 13 -16.02 -6.07 -4.72
N LEU A 14 -15.78 -6.83 -5.79
CA LEU A 14 -14.85 -6.45 -6.85
C LEU A 14 -15.31 -5.18 -7.57
N LEU A 15 -16.60 -5.07 -7.91
CA LEU A 15 -17.16 -3.85 -8.51
C LEU A 15 -17.10 -2.67 -7.56
N TYR A 16 -17.40 -2.89 -6.27
CA TYR A 16 -17.36 -1.84 -5.25
C TYR A 16 -15.97 -1.21 -5.12
N PHE A 17 -14.89 -2.01 -5.18
CA PHE A 17 -13.52 -1.49 -5.13
C PHE A 17 -12.99 -1.04 -6.51
N ALA A 18 -13.32 -1.75 -7.59
CA ALA A 18 -12.76 -1.46 -8.91
C ALA A 18 -13.40 -0.24 -9.58
N LEU A 19 -14.71 -0.03 -9.43
CA LEU A 19 -15.40 1.11 -10.08
C LEU A 19 -14.82 2.47 -9.67
N PRO A 20 -14.57 2.76 -8.38
CA PRO A 20 -13.92 4.01 -7.97
C PRO A 20 -12.51 4.17 -8.55
N LEU A 21 -11.72 3.10 -8.61
CA LEU A 21 -10.34 3.13 -9.15
C LEU A 21 -10.33 3.40 -10.66
N ILE A 22 -11.23 2.74 -11.40
CA ILE A 22 -11.43 2.99 -12.83
C ILE A 22 -11.91 4.42 -13.05
N GLY A 23 -12.87 4.89 -12.25
CA GLY A 23 -13.35 6.26 -12.27
C GLY A 23 -12.22 7.27 -12.05
N MET A 24 -11.45 7.11 -10.98
CA MET A 24 -10.31 7.96 -10.64
C MET A 24 -9.28 8.01 -11.78
N THR A 25 -8.97 6.87 -12.38
CA THR A 25 -8.03 6.78 -13.51
C THR A 25 -8.57 7.48 -14.75
N ASN A 26 -9.87 7.32 -15.04
CA ASN A 26 -10.51 7.98 -16.17
C ASN A 26 -10.57 9.50 -15.98
N PHE A 27 -10.84 9.98 -14.76
CA PHE A 27 -10.85 11.40 -14.45
C PHE A 27 -9.45 12.01 -14.42
N SER A 28 -8.44 11.28 -13.93
CA SER A 28 -7.06 11.77 -13.91
C SER A 28 -6.48 12.00 -15.32
N LEU A 29 -6.92 11.22 -16.31
CA LEU A 29 -6.51 11.37 -17.71
C LEU A 29 -7.27 12.48 -18.47
N LYS A 30 -8.45 12.89 -17.98
CA LYS A 30 -9.30 13.89 -18.64
C LYS A 30 -9.03 15.32 -18.16
N MET A 31 -7.75 15.69 -18.07
CA MET A 31 -7.39 17.07 -17.75
C MET A 31 -7.73 18.03 -18.91
N ARG A 32 -7.58 17.58 -20.17
CA ARG A 32 -8.07 18.29 -21.36
C ARG A 32 -9.52 17.90 -21.66
N ARG A 33 -10.34 18.86 -22.09
CA ARG A 33 -11.73 18.58 -22.50
C ARG A 33 -11.73 17.75 -23.77
N GLY A 34 -12.39 16.58 -23.72
CA GLY A 34 -12.62 15.74 -24.90
C GLY A 34 -11.49 14.78 -25.26
N GLU A 35 -10.34 14.82 -24.55
CA GLU A 35 -9.17 13.99 -24.87
C GLU A 35 -8.58 13.34 -23.62
N TYR A 36 -8.00 12.14 -23.78
CA TYR A 36 -7.15 11.53 -22.77
C TYR A 36 -5.74 12.10 -22.89
N SER A 37 -5.20 12.59 -21.77
CA SER A 37 -3.90 13.25 -21.70
C SER A 37 -3.18 12.90 -20.40
N PHE A 38 -1.86 12.90 -20.44
CA PHE A 38 -1.02 12.74 -19.24
C PHE A 38 -0.65 14.08 -18.58
N ASP A 39 -1.27 15.17 -19.01
CA ASP A 39 -1.00 16.53 -18.53
C ASP A 39 -1.12 16.67 -17.01
N ALA A 40 -2.10 15.99 -16.40
CA ALA A 40 -2.27 16.01 -14.95
C ALA A 40 -1.05 15.44 -14.23
N TYR A 41 -0.47 14.35 -14.75
CA TYR A 41 0.72 13.73 -14.17
C TYR A 41 1.94 14.63 -14.37
N ALA A 42 2.13 15.19 -15.56
CA ALA A 42 3.22 16.13 -15.82
C ALA A 42 3.15 17.35 -14.89
N LYS A 43 1.95 17.89 -14.66
CA LYS A 43 1.73 19.03 -13.76
C LYS A 43 2.02 18.69 -12.30
N VAL A 44 1.56 17.55 -11.81
CA VAL A 44 1.80 17.10 -10.42
C VAL A 44 3.27 16.78 -10.20
N LEU A 45 3.91 16.06 -11.13
CA LEU A 45 5.33 15.73 -11.02
C LEU A 45 6.23 16.95 -11.17
N GLY A 46 5.79 17.99 -11.89
CA GLY A 46 6.50 19.27 -11.99
C GLY A 46 6.30 20.20 -10.78
N ASP A 47 5.39 19.88 -9.85
CA ASP A 47 5.14 20.70 -8.65
C ASP A 47 6.25 20.46 -7.60
N PRO A 48 7.05 21.48 -7.23
CA PRO A 48 8.11 21.33 -6.23
C PRO A 48 7.59 20.85 -4.87
N ARG A 49 6.40 21.28 -4.46
CA ARG A 49 5.82 20.89 -3.17
C ARG A 49 5.45 19.41 -3.16
N PHE A 50 4.96 18.91 -4.30
CA PHE A 50 4.68 17.48 -4.45
C PHE A 50 5.99 16.67 -4.35
N GLN A 51 7.04 17.10 -5.04
CA GLN A 51 8.34 16.43 -4.98
C GLN A 51 8.90 16.39 -3.55
N GLU A 52 8.89 17.51 -2.83
CA GLU A 52 9.36 17.59 -1.44
C GLU A 52 8.59 16.65 -0.52
N THR A 53 7.26 16.71 -0.52
CA THR A 53 6.42 15.90 0.37
C THR A 53 6.41 14.42 0.00
N PHE A 54 6.39 14.09 -1.29
CA PHE A 54 6.43 12.72 -1.78
C PHE A 54 7.78 12.07 -1.46
N SER A 55 8.89 12.74 -1.78
CA SER A 55 10.24 12.23 -1.50
C SER A 55 10.47 12.04 -0.01
N TYR A 56 10.05 13.00 0.83
CA TYR A 56 10.10 12.86 2.28
C TYR A 56 9.36 11.60 2.76
N SER A 57 8.14 11.38 2.28
CA SER A 57 7.35 10.21 2.64
C SER A 57 8.01 8.89 2.21
N VAL A 58 8.55 8.85 0.98
CA VAL A 58 9.28 7.67 0.47
C VAL A 58 10.52 7.38 1.31
N VAL A 59 11.32 8.40 1.60
CA VAL A 59 12.54 8.27 2.43
C VAL A 59 12.18 7.76 3.83
N MET A 60 11.16 8.34 4.47
CA MET A 60 10.70 7.91 5.79
C MET A 60 10.16 6.47 5.79
N ALA A 61 9.42 6.08 4.74
CA ALA A 61 8.93 4.71 4.60
C ALA A 61 10.10 3.72 4.47
N LEU A 62 11.10 4.03 3.63
CA LEU A 62 12.29 3.19 3.46
C LEU A 62 13.09 3.08 4.76
N PHE A 63 13.32 4.20 5.46
CA PHE A 63 13.98 4.17 6.77
C PHE A 63 13.21 3.28 7.75
N THR A 64 11.89 3.45 7.85
CA THR A 64 11.05 2.66 8.75
C THR A 64 11.13 1.16 8.44
N ILE A 65 11.10 0.78 7.16
CA ILE A 65 11.24 -0.61 6.73
C ILE A 65 12.63 -1.16 7.12
N ILE A 66 13.70 -0.42 6.81
CA ILE A 66 15.07 -0.86 7.10
C ILE A 66 15.26 -1.04 8.60
N PHE A 67 14.90 -0.04 9.41
CA PHE A 67 14.98 -0.13 10.87
C PHE A 67 14.11 -1.25 11.41
N GLY A 68 12.87 -1.38 10.94
CA GLY A 68 11.95 -2.45 11.33
C GLY A 68 12.54 -3.84 11.05
N VAL A 69 13.09 -4.05 9.84
CA VAL A 69 13.74 -5.30 9.46
C VAL A 69 14.98 -5.57 10.32
N LEU A 70 15.84 -4.57 10.50
CA LEU A 70 17.05 -4.68 11.33
C LEU A 70 16.76 -4.97 12.79
N LEU A 71 15.59 -4.58 13.32
CA LEU A 71 15.18 -4.91 14.68
C LEU A 71 14.48 -6.27 14.75
N VAL A 72 13.47 -6.49 13.89
CA VAL A 72 12.58 -7.66 13.97
C VAL A 72 13.31 -8.94 13.56
N VAL A 73 14.08 -8.92 12.47
CA VAL A 73 14.73 -10.13 11.93
C VAL A 73 15.74 -10.76 12.91
N PRO A 74 16.73 -10.04 13.45
CA PRO A 74 17.68 -10.65 14.39
C PRO A 74 17.00 -11.07 15.69
N THR A 75 16.02 -10.30 16.18
CA THR A 75 15.24 -10.66 17.37
C THR A 75 14.49 -11.97 17.14
N ALA A 76 13.77 -12.10 16.02
CA ALA A 76 13.06 -13.32 15.66
C ALA A 76 14.01 -14.53 15.50
N TYR A 77 15.19 -14.31 14.92
CA TYR A 77 16.21 -15.36 14.76
C TYR A 77 16.74 -15.83 16.12
N TRP A 78 17.13 -14.91 17.01
CA TRP A 78 17.67 -15.27 18.34
C TRP A 78 16.66 -15.97 19.23
N VAL A 79 15.40 -15.53 19.23
CA VAL A 79 14.33 -16.15 20.01
C VAL A 79 14.07 -17.58 19.54
N ARG A 80 14.13 -17.83 18.23
CA ARG A 80 13.90 -19.16 17.67
C ARG A 80 15.08 -20.12 17.86
N LEU A 81 16.32 -19.63 17.81
CA LEU A 81 17.52 -20.50 17.80
C LEU A 81 18.29 -20.55 19.12
N LYS A 82 18.34 -19.46 19.90
CA LYS A 82 19.16 -19.38 21.12
C LYS A 82 18.35 -19.29 22.41
N LEU A 83 17.15 -18.73 22.38
CA LEU A 83 16.34 -18.48 23.58
C LEU A 83 14.87 -18.93 23.41
N PRO A 84 14.60 -20.23 23.20
CA PRO A 84 13.25 -20.74 22.93
C PRO A 84 12.26 -20.49 24.09
N GLY A 85 12.75 -20.32 25.32
CA GLY A 85 11.93 -20.01 26.51
C GLY A 85 11.33 -18.60 26.53
N LEU A 86 11.84 -17.67 25.72
CA LEU A 86 11.31 -16.30 25.61
C LEU A 86 10.20 -16.15 24.55
N ARG A 87 9.90 -17.21 23.79
CA ARG A 87 8.82 -17.22 22.78
C ARG A 87 7.46 -16.71 23.32
N PRO A 88 6.94 -17.18 24.48
CA PRO A 88 5.60 -16.82 24.93
C PRO A 88 5.44 -15.32 25.23
N TYR A 89 6.50 -14.66 25.67
CA TYR A 89 6.46 -13.23 26.02
C TYR A 89 6.51 -12.33 24.79
N ILE A 90 7.20 -12.77 23.73
CA ILE A 90 7.34 -12.00 22.50
C ILE A 90 6.11 -12.15 21.60
N GLU A 91 5.53 -13.34 21.55
CA GLU A 91 4.22 -13.59 20.89
C GLU A 91 3.04 -12.93 21.61
N PHE A 92 3.20 -12.50 22.86
CA PHE A 92 2.18 -11.71 23.56
C PHE A 92 2.20 -10.23 23.17
N ILE A 93 3.38 -9.71 22.77
CA ILE A 93 3.58 -8.29 22.42
C ILE A 93 3.37 -8.03 20.93
N THR A 94 3.66 -9.02 20.07
CA THR A 94 3.46 -8.96 18.60
C THR A 94 2.13 -9.59 18.22
#